data_AF-F8GX45-F1
#
_entry.id   AF-F8GX45-F1
#
_cell.length_a   1.000
_cell.length_b   1.000
_cell.length_c   1.000
_cell.angle_alpha   90.00
_cell.angle_beta   90.00
_cell.angle_gamma   90.00
#
_symmetry.space_group_name_H-M   'P 1'
#
loop_
_entity.id
_entity.type
_entity.pdbx_description
1 polymer ?
#
loop_
_entity_poly.entity_id
_entity_poly.type
_entity_poly.pdbx_seq_one_letter_code
_entity_poly.pdbx_strand_id
1 'polypeptide(L)'
;MTELVRATMRLRPDRVIVGEVRGGEALDLVKVWGTGHPGGTATIHAGSALGALLRLEQLILEVAVNPPRALIAEAVNVVIHIA
;
A
#
# COMPACT_ATOMS: atom_id res chain seq x y z
N MET A 1 10.65 7.25 -0.21
CA MET A 1 9.35 7.00 0.47
C MET A 1 9.45 5.84 1.44
N THR A 2 10.01 4.68 1.05
CA THR A 2 10.25 3.51 1.92
C THR A 2 10.81 3.85 3.30
N GLU A 3 11.89 4.65 3.38
CA GLU A 3 12.49 5.03 4.67
C GLU A 3 11.51 5.78 5.60
N LEU A 4 10.65 6.65 5.04
CA LEU A 4 9.64 7.37 5.82
C LEU A 4 8.57 6.41 6.34
N VAL A 5 8.05 5.53 5.48
CA VAL A 5 7.04 4.52 5.85
C VAL A 5 7.56 3.62 6.97
N ARG A 6 8.82 3.19 6.89
CA ARG A 6 9.47 2.40 7.94
C ARG A 6 9.73 3.19 9.21
N ALA A 7 10.15 4.45 9.10
CA ALA A 7 10.37 5.32 10.25
C ALA A 7 9.06 5.59 11.01
N THR A 8 7.93 5.75 10.31
CA THR A 8 6.61 5.97 10.91
C THR A 8 6.24 4.86 11.89
N MET A 9 6.62 3.60 11.65
CA MET A 9 6.37 2.48 12.57
C MET A 9 7.05 2.62 13.93
N ARG A 10 8.10 3.45 14.03
CA ARG A 10 8.78 3.76 15.30
C ARG A 10 8.10 4.88 16.09
N LEU A 11 7.11 5.54 15.49
CA LEU A 11 6.38 6.67 16.09
C LEU A 11 5.04 6.26 16.71
N ARG A 12 4.74 4.95 16.76
CA ARG A 12 3.46 4.40 17.27
C ARG A 12 2.23 5.08 16.61
N PRO A 13 2.11 5.03 15.28
CA PRO A 13 1.03 5.69 14.57
C PRO A 13 -0.30 4.99 14.86
N ASP A 14 -1.43 5.70 14.87
CA ASP A 14 -2.75 5.06 14.85
C ASP A 14 -3.23 4.75 13.42
N ARG A 15 -2.72 5.50 12.45
CA ARG A 15 -3.02 5.40 11.01
C ARG A 15 -1.78 5.74 10.21
N VAL A 16 -1.57 5.04 9.09
CA VAL A 16 -0.49 5.39 8.15
C VAL A 16 -1.10 5.86 6.83
N ILE A 17 -0.94 7.15 6.57
CA ILE A 17 -1.46 7.81 5.37
C ILE A 17 -0.30 8.11 4.44
N VAL A 18 -0.39 7.65 3.19
CA VAL A 18 0.57 7.95 2.14
C VAL A 18 -0.12 8.77 1.07
N GLY A 19 0.43 9.93 0.74
CA GLY A 19 -0.18 10.82 -0.26
C GLY A 19 -0.36 10.12 -1.60
N GLU A 20 0.70 9.51 -2.13
CA GLU A 20 0.72 8.82 -3.41
C GLU A 20 1.75 7.68 -3.39
N VAL A 21 1.36 6.50 -3.91
CA VAL A 21 2.23 5.34 -4.09
C VAL A 21 2.68 5.27 -5.55
N ARG A 22 3.99 5.27 -5.79
CA ARG A 22 4.58 5.44 -7.12
C ARG A 22 5.60 4.35 -7.49
N GLY A 23 6.13 3.62 -6.52
CA GLY A 23 7.16 2.60 -6.71
C GLY A 23 7.08 1.46 -5.69
N GLY A 24 8.19 0.74 -5.56
CA GLY A 24 8.37 -0.38 -4.63
C GLY A 24 8.02 -0.14 -3.15
N GLU A 25 7.87 1.11 -2.70
CA GLU A 25 7.34 1.43 -1.36
C GLU A 25 5.95 0.85 -1.11
N ALA A 26 5.22 0.47 -2.17
CA ALA A 26 3.98 -0.27 -2.11
C ALA A 26 4.07 -1.51 -1.19
N LEU A 27 5.19 -2.23 -1.22
CA LEU A 27 5.38 -3.41 -0.37
C LEU A 27 5.51 -3.04 1.11
N ASP A 28 6.23 -1.96 1.42
CA ASP A 28 6.37 -1.46 2.78
C ASP A 28 5.01 -0.98 3.30
N LEU A 29 4.25 -0.25 2.49
CA LEU A 29 2.91 0.22 2.85
C LEU A 29 1.96 -0.92 3.19
N VAL A 30 1.87 -1.94 2.33
CA VAL A 30 1.00 -3.10 2.56
C VAL A 30 1.41 -3.87 3.82
N LYS A 31 2.72 -4.04 4.09
CA LYS A 31 3.20 -4.64 5.34
C LYS A 31 2.85 -3.81 6.57
N VAL A 32 2.94 -2.49 6.47
CA VAL A 32 2.60 -1.57 7.56
C VAL A 32 1.11 -1.66 7.89
N TRP A 33 0.23 -1.66 6.89
CA TRP A 33 -1.20 -1.84 7.11
C TRP A 33 -1.56 -3.23 7.64
N GLY A 34 -0.82 -4.26 7.25
CA GLY A 34 -1.02 -5.63 7.74
C GLY A 34 -0.47 -5.92 9.15
N THR A 35 0.35 -5.05 9.74
CA THR A 35 1.02 -5.31 11.04
C THR A 35 0.40 -4.54 12.19
N GLY A 36 -0.81 -4.93 12.60
CA GLY A 36 -1.41 -4.53 13.89
C GLY A 36 -1.77 -3.05 14.04
N HIS A 37 -1.55 -2.24 13.01
CA HIS A 37 -2.01 -0.86 12.94
C HIS A 37 -3.36 -0.86 12.25
N PRO A 38 -4.37 -0.11 12.72
CA PRO A 38 -5.73 -0.28 12.24
C PRO A 38 -6.00 0.31 10.83
N GLY A 39 -5.01 0.32 9.95
CA GLY A 39 -5.10 0.69 8.54
C GLY A 39 -4.68 2.13 8.24
N GLY A 40 -5.15 2.64 7.11
CA GLY A 40 -4.83 3.97 6.62
C GLY A 40 -5.37 4.19 5.22
N THR A 41 -4.86 5.20 4.53
CA THR A 41 -5.28 5.52 3.17
C THR A 41 -4.07 5.86 2.32
N ALA A 42 -4.13 5.50 1.05
CA ALA A 42 -3.19 6.01 0.07
C ALA A 42 -3.86 6.25 -1.27
N THR A 43 -3.27 7.09 -2.11
CA THR A 43 -3.69 7.23 -3.50
C THR A 43 -2.72 6.52 -4.43
N ILE A 44 -3.26 6.07 -5.56
CA ILE A 44 -2.51 5.40 -6.63
C ILE A 44 -3.17 5.76 -7.95
N HIS A 45 -2.37 6.07 -8.97
CA HIS A 45 -2.89 6.32 -10.31
C HIS A 45 -3.34 5.01 -10.97
N ALA A 46 -4.63 4.93 -11.31
CA ALA A 46 -5.22 3.83 -12.06
C ALA A 46 -6.50 4.28 -12.76
N GLY A 47 -6.83 3.63 -13.89
CA GLY A 47 -8.05 3.91 -14.66
C GLY A 47 -9.29 3.12 -14.23
N SER A 48 -9.21 2.35 -13.15
CA SER A 48 -10.34 1.67 -12.52
C SER A 48 -9.98 1.18 -11.12
N ALA A 49 -10.98 0.80 -10.32
CA ALA A 49 -10.75 0.21 -8.99
C ALA A 49 -9.96 -1.11 -9.06
N LEU A 50 -10.30 -2.02 -9.99
CA LEU A 50 -9.52 -3.23 -10.22
C LEU A 50 -8.10 -2.89 -10.74
N GLY A 51 -8.02 -1.89 -11.63
CA GLY A 51 -6.74 -1.37 -12.12
C GLY A 51 -5.82 -0.89 -11.01
N ALA A 52 -6.36 -0.31 -9.93
CA ALA A 52 -5.58 0.12 -8.78
C ALA A 52 -4.92 -1.05 -8.04
N LEU A 53 -5.64 -2.16 -7.86
CA LEU A 53 -5.09 -3.38 -7.25
C LEU A 53 -4.02 -4.01 -8.14
N LEU A 54 -4.25 -4.09 -9.45
CA LEU A 54 -3.26 -4.58 -10.41
C LEU A 54 -2.02 -3.68 -10.44
N ARG A 55 -2.20 -2.36 -10.37
CA ARG A 55 -1.10 -1.40 -10.29
C ARG A 55 -0.31 -1.57 -9.00
N LEU A 56 -0.98 -1.79 -7.87
CA LEU A 56 -0.32 -2.08 -6.60
C LEU A 56 0.54 -3.34 -6.67
N GLU A 57 0.06 -4.42 -7.30
CA GLU A 57 0.85 -5.63 -7.55
C GLU A 57 2.09 -5.33 -8.41
N GLN A 58 1.94 -4.54 -9.49
CA GLN A 58 3.04 -4.14 -10.36
C GLN A 58 4.11 -3.35 -9.61
N LEU A 59 3.72 -2.40 -8.75
CA LEU A 59 4.66 -1.62 -7.96
C LEU A 59 5.42 -2.50 -6.96
N ILE A 60 4.76 -3.47 -6.33
CA ILE A 60 5.42 -4.44 -5.44
C ILE A 60 6.44 -5.30 -6.21
N LEU A 61 6.12 -5.68 -7.44
CA LEU A 61 7.01 -6.47 -8.30
C LEU A 61 8.32 -5.75 -8.65
N GLU A 62 8.42 -4.43 -8.49
CA GLU A 62 9.68 -3.70 -8.65
C GLU A 62 10.73 -4.09 -7.59
N VAL A 63 10.29 -4.61 -6.44
CA VAL A 63 11.16 -4.93 -5.28
C VAL A 63 11.00 -6.36 -4.76
N ALA A 64 10.09 -7.15 -5.32
CA ALA A 64 9.82 -8.53 -4.91
C ALA A 64 9.54 -9.44 -6.11
N VAL A 65 9.95 -10.71 -6.01
CA VAL A 65 9.75 -11.70 -7.07
C VAL A 65 8.27 -12.05 -7.26
N ASN A 66 7.50 -12.09 -6.16
CA ASN A 66 6.08 -12.39 -6.17
C ASN A 66 5.31 -11.39 -5.29
N PRO A 67 4.19 -10.83 -5.77
CA PRO A 67 3.36 -9.94 -4.95
C PRO A 67 2.57 -10.77 -3.93
N PRO A 68 2.53 -10.36 -2.65
CA PRO A 68 1.82 -11.09 -1.60
C PRO A 68 0.30 -10.83 -1.69
N ARG A 69 -0.38 -11.44 -2.66
CA ARG A 69 -1.81 -11.19 -2.95
C ARG A 69 -2.73 -11.36 -1.76
N ALA A 70 -2.49 -12.38 -0.92
CA ALA A 70 -3.27 -12.59 0.30
C ALA A 70 -3.16 -11.41 1.26
N LEU A 71 -1.95 -10.87 1.44
CA LEU A 71 -1.71 -9.71 2.30
C LEU A 71 -2.33 -8.44 1.71
N ILE A 72 -2.28 -8.27 0.38
CA ILE A 72 -2.96 -7.15 -0.29
C ILE A 72 -4.47 -7.22 -0.05
N ALA A 73 -5.07 -8.41 -0.22
CA ALA A 73 -6.49 -8.61 -0.02
C ALA A 73 -6.93 -8.41 1.44
N GLU A 74 -6.07 -8.75 2.40
CA GLU A 74 -6.31 -8.51 3.82
C GLU A 74 -6.18 -7.03 4.20
N ALA A 75 -5.15 -6.35 3.67
CA ALA A 75 -4.83 -4.96 4.03
C ALA A 75 -5.71 -3.92 3.30
N VAL A 76 -6.19 -4.21 2.09
CA VAL A 76 -6.98 -3.27 1.28
C VAL A 76 -8.47 -3.61 1.41
N ASN A 77 -9.17 -2.85 2.26
CA ASN A 77 -10.59 -3.10 2.52
C ASN A 77 -11.53 -2.39 1.53
N VAL A 78 -11.12 -1.23 1.01
CA VAL A 78 -11.95 -0.40 0.11
C VAL A 78 -11.06 0.22 -0.96
N VAL A 79 -11.56 0.22 -2.20
CA VAL A 79 -10.96 0.96 -3.32
C VAL A 79 -11.99 1.94 -3.86
N ILE A 80 -11.65 3.22 -3.88
CA ILE A 80 -12.48 4.29 -4.46
C ILE A 80 -11.78 4.76 -5.73
N HIS A 81 -12.45 4.58 -6.87
CA HIS A 81 -12.00 5.11 -8.15
C HIS A 81 -12.81 6.37 -8.48
N ILE A 82 -12.10 7.46 -8.75
CA ILE A 82 -12.68 8.74 -9.18
C ILE A 82 -12.46 8.83 -10.69
N ALA A 83 -13.55 8.95 -11.44
CA ALA A 83 -13.56 9.04 -12.90
C ALA A 83 -13.47 10.49 -13.38
#